data_AF-A0A222T6P7-F1
#
_entry.id   AF-A0A222T6P7-F1
#
_cell.length_a   1.000
_cell.length_b   1.000
_cell.length_c   1.000
_cell.angle_alpha   90.00
_cell.angle_beta   90.00
_cell.angle_gamma   90.00
#
_symmetry.space_group_name_H-M   'P 1'
#
loop_
_entity.id
_entity.type
_entity.pdbx_description
1 polymer ?
#
loop_
_entity_poly.entity_id
_entity_poly.type
_entity_poly.pdbx_seq_one_letter_code
_entity_poly.pdbx_strand_id
1 'polypeptide(L)'
;MRTAAEEGPRRPPGPQVGPRVLRIREGTGVTISSEPGSHTAETVAQEVQQFLEQRTKQTWDPDTDLFSTGAVSSMFAMELVVHLESTFDVVITGPDLALDNFRTVNAMTAMVLRLRGAQP
;
A
#
# COMPACT_ATOMS: atom_id res chain seq x y z
N MET A 1 -38.22 -52.51 -2.51
CA MET A 1 -39.01 -52.60 -3.76
C MET A 1 -39.88 -51.36 -3.83
N ARG A 2 -39.44 -50.27 -4.48
CA ARG A 2 -39.79 -49.84 -5.86
C ARG A 2 -41.28 -49.57 -6.08
N THR A 3 -41.65 -48.29 -6.22
CA THR A 3 -42.56 -47.79 -7.26
C THR A 3 -42.37 -46.27 -7.40
N ALA A 4 -42.21 -45.85 -8.65
CA ALA A 4 -41.91 -44.51 -9.13
C ALA A 4 -43.18 -43.80 -9.63
N ALA A 5 -43.18 -42.47 -9.59
CA ALA A 5 -44.10 -41.57 -10.28
C ALA A 5 -43.50 -40.15 -10.14
N GLU A 6 -43.44 -39.24 -11.11
CA GLU A 6 -43.72 -39.17 -12.54
C GLU A 6 -42.88 -37.98 -13.06
N GLU A 7 -42.15 -38.13 -14.16
CA GLU A 7 -41.47 -37.02 -14.85
C GLU A 7 -42.39 -36.50 -15.97
N GLY A 8 -42.76 -35.21 -15.92
CA GLY A 8 -43.54 -34.53 -16.96
C GLY A 8 -42.67 -34.10 -18.16
N PRO A 9 -43.25 -33.85 -19.36
CA PRO A 9 -42.46 -33.76 -20.58
C PRO A 9 -42.21 -32.33 -21.11
N ARG A 10 -41.09 -32.21 -21.85
CA ARG A 10 -40.75 -31.31 -22.99
C ARG A 10 -40.09 -29.93 -22.74
N ARG A 11 -38.91 -29.74 -23.36
CA ARG A 11 -38.71 -29.06 -24.67
C ARG A 11 -37.26 -29.22 -25.20
N PRO A 12 -37.04 -29.27 -26.53
CA PRO A 12 -35.72 -29.17 -27.15
C PRO A 12 -35.47 -27.70 -27.63
N PRO A 13 -34.34 -27.34 -28.31
CA PRO A 13 -33.32 -26.43 -27.82
C PRO A 13 -33.32 -25.04 -28.52
N GLY A 14 -32.55 -24.08 -28.00
CA GLY A 14 -32.31 -22.77 -28.61
C GLY A 14 -30.81 -22.43 -28.73
N PRO A 15 -30.42 -21.53 -29.65
CA PRO A 15 -29.12 -21.50 -30.29
C PRO A 15 -28.00 -20.85 -29.47
N GLN A 16 -26.79 -21.25 -29.84
CA GLN A 16 -25.48 -20.76 -29.39
C GLN A 16 -25.38 -19.23 -29.52
N VAL A 17 -25.03 -18.54 -28.43
CA VAL A 17 -24.65 -17.12 -28.43
C VAL A 17 -23.12 -17.05 -28.38
N GLY A 18 -22.53 -16.45 -29.41
CA GLY A 18 -21.08 -16.34 -29.62
C GLY A 18 -20.34 -15.53 -28.54
N PRO A 19 -19.01 -15.38 -28.69
CA PRO A 19 -18.14 -14.81 -27.67
C PRO A 19 -18.53 -13.36 -27.40
N ARG A 20 -19.04 -13.10 -26.20
CA ARG A 20 -19.35 -11.75 -25.74
C ARG A 20 -18.05 -11.10 -25.31
N VAL A 21 -17.42 -10.39 -26.25
CA VAL A 21 -16.37 -9.40 -25.99
C VAL A 21 -16.92 -8.43 -24.94
N LEU A 22 -16.46 -8.58 -23.70
CA LEU A 22 -16.77 -7.64 -22.63
C LEU A 22 -15.90 -6.41 -22.87
N ARG A 23 -16.56 -5.32 -23.29
CA ARG A 23 -15.97 -3.98 -23.32
C ARG A 23 -15.38 -3.67 -21.95
N ILE A 24 -14.08 -3.37 -21.96
CA ILE A 24 -13.39 -2.54 -20.98
C ILE A 24 -14.30 -1.39 -20.54
N ARG A 25 -14.65 -1.38 -19.25
CA ARG A 25 -15.19 -0.22 -18.56
C ARG A 25 -13.99 0.43 -17.88
N GLU A 26 -13.71 1.66 -18.25
CA GLU A 26 -12.85 2.58 -17.50
C GLU A 26 -13.38 2.68 -16.07
N GLY A 27 -12.76 1.92 -15.18
CA GLY A 27 -12.54 2.33 -13.81
C GLY A 27 -11.04 2.47 -13.70
N THR A 28 -10.57 3.62 -13.22
CA THR A 28 -9.21 3.87 -12.77
C THR A 28 -8.83 2.83 -11.72
N GLY A 29 -8.49 1.64 -12.17
CA GLY A 29 -7.68 0.71 -11.44
C GLY A 29 -6.34 1.39 -11.32
N VAL A 30 -6.01 1.82 -10.10
CA VAL A 30 -4.61 1.92 -9.69
C VAL A 30 -4.07 0.50 -9.83
N THR A 31 -3.58 0.17 -11.02
CA THR A 31 -2.76 -1.00 -11.27
C THR A 31 -1.40 -0.67 -10.68
N ILE A 32 -1.25 -0.88 -9.38
CA ILE A 32 0.09 -1.09 -8.83
C ILE A 32 0.56 -2.47 -9.29
N SER A 33 1.06 -2.53 -10.52
CA SER A 33 2.03 -3.56 -10.89
C SER A 33 3.36 -3.13 -10.26
N SER A 34 3.50 -3.30 -8.96
CA SER A 34 4.78 -3.13 -8.27
C SER A 34 5.63 -4.36 -8.55
N GLU A 35 6.62 -4.20 -9.42
CA GLU A 35 7.72 -5.16 -9.55
C GLU A 35 8.40 -5.29 -8.17
N PRO A 36 8.52 -6.51 -7.59
CA PRO A 36 8.91 -6.72 -6.19
C PRO A 36 10.42 -6.53 -5.89
N GLY A 37 11.09 -5.55 -6.50
CA GLY A 37 12.54 -5.37 -6.33
C GLY A 37 13.08 -3.95 -6.40
N SER A 38 12.38 -3.00 -7.02
CA SER A 38 12.88 -1.62 -7.14
C SER A 38 12.25 -0.74 -6.07
N HIS A 39 12.93 -0.64 -4.93
CA HIS A 39 12.53 0.24 -3.83
C HIS A 39 12.86 1.69 -4.19
N THR A 40 12.08 2.27 -5.09
CA THR A 40 12.20 3.65 -5.53
C THR A 40 11.69 4.62 -4.47
N ALA A 41 11.98 5.91 -4.63
CA ALA A 41 11.48 6.96 -3.74
C ALA A 41 9.94 6.92 -3.60
N GLU A 42 9.24 6.64 -4.70
CA GLU A 42 7.78 6.53 -4.71
C GLU A 42 7.30 5.38 -3.84
N THR A 43 7.92 4.19 -3.96
CA THR A 43 7.58 3.02 -3.14
C THR A 43 7.80 3.31 -1.65
N VAL A 44 8.93 3.91 -1.29
CA VAL A 44 9.22 4.27 0.11
C VAL A 44 8.18 5.27 0.63
N ALA A 45 7.87 6.32 -0.13
CA ALA A 45 6.88 7.31 0.26
C ALA A 45 5.47 6.70 0.43
N GLN A 46 5.10 5.76 -0.43
CA GLN A 46 3.82 5.05 -0.33
C GLN A 46 3.73 4.19 0.93
N GLU A 47 4.77 3.41 1.23
CA GLU A 47 4.82 2.56 2.44
C GLU A 47 4.73 3.42 3.72
N VAL A 48 5.45 4.55 3.77
CA VAL A 48 5.39 5.48 4.89
C VAL A 48 3.99 6.09 5.03
N GLN A 49 3.37 6.54 3.93
CA GLN A 49 2.00 7.08 3.95
C GLN A 49 0.99 6.03 4.42
N GLN A 50 1.11 4.79 3.95
CA GLN A 50 0.24 3.68 4.37
C GLN A 50 0.34 3.44 5.87
N PHE A 51 1.56 3.42 6.43
CA PHE A 51 1.76 3.27 7.87
C PHE A 51 1.13 4.43 8.65
N LEU A 52 1.36 5.66 8.21
CA LEU A 52 0.78 6.86 8.83
C LEU A 52 -0.75 6.82 8.77
N GLU A 53 -1.35 6.48 7.64
CA GLU A 53 -2.80 6.38 7.49
C GLU A 53 -3.40 5.31 8.39
N GLN A 54 -2.77 4.14 8.48
CA GLN A 54 -3.24 3.06 9.34
C GLN A 54 -3.24 3.47 10.83
N ARG A 55 -2.26 4.28 11.25
CA ARG A 55 -2.08 4.71 12.64
C ARG A 55 -2.91 5.94 13.00
N THR A 56 -2.96 6.93 12.12
CA THR A 56 -3.65 8.21 12.33
C THR A 56 -5.10 8.23 11.84
N LYS A 57 -5.49 7.25 11.02
CA LYS A 57 -6.78 7.18 10.31
C LYS A 57 -7.02 8.36 9.36
N GLN A 58 -5.96 8.98 8.87
CA GLN A 58 -5.98 10.12 7.98
C GLN A 58 -4.93 9.97 6.87
N THR A 59 -5.25 10.42 5.66
CA THR A 59 -4.30 10.52 4.55
C THR A 59 -3.44 11.78 4.70
N TRP A 60 -2.15 11.67 4.38
CA TRP A 60 -1.17 12.75 4.56
C TRP A 60 -0.53 13.14 3.23
N ASP A 61 -0.42 14.44 2.98
CA ASP A 61 0.38 14.96 1.87
C ASP A 61 1.88 14.84 2.21
N PRO A 62 2.73 14.46 1.25
CA PRO A 62 4.12 14.12 1.54
C PRO A 62 4.99 15.28 2.03
N ASP A 63 4.55 16.53 1.83
CA ASP A 63 5.23 17.75 2.27
C ASP A 63 4.65 18.33 3.58
N THR A 64 3.61 17.70 4.14
CA THR A 64 3.00 18.14 5.40
C THR A 64 3.90 17.85 6.61
N ASP A 65 4.10 18.85 7.48
CA ASP A 65 4.75 18.67 8.78
C ASP A 65 3.81 17.97 9.76
N LEU A 66 4.02 16.67 9.94
CA LEU A 66 3.23 15.78 10.78
C LEU A 66 3.34 16.07 12.29
N PHE A 67 4.41 16.73 12.72
CA PHE A 67 4.58 17.13 14.12
C PHE A 67 3.83 18.42 14.39
N SER A 68 3.86 19.37 13.45
CA SER A 68 3.11 20.62 13.57
C SER A 68 1.59 20.40 13.56
N THR A 69 1.11 19.32 12.93
CA THR A 69 -0.31 18.94 12.95
C THR A 69 -0.72 18.21 14.24
N GLY A 70 0.24 17.79 15.06
CA GLY A 70 0.00 16.96 16.24
C GLY A 70 -0.34 15.50 15.93
N ALA A 71 -0.21 15.07 14.66
CA ALA A 71 -0.45 13.70 14.25
C ALA A 71 0.60 12.73 14.80
N VAL A 72 1.83 13.23 15.00
CA VAL A 72 2.93 12.45 15.54
C VAL A 72 3.20 12.86 17.00
N SER A 73 2.93 11.93 17.91
CA SER A 73 3.33 12.04 19.31
C SER A 73 4.75 11.53 19.54
N SER A 74 5.37 11.87 20.67
CA SER A 74 6.72 11.39 21.01
C SER A 74 6.83 9.87 21.09
N MET A 75 5.78 9.18 21.54
CA MET A 75 5.73 7.71 21.55
C MET A 75 5.62 7.16 20.13
N PHE A 76 4.78 7.79 19.30
CA PHE A 76 4.61 7.36 17.92
C PHE A 76 5.87 7.56 17.08
N ALA A 77 6.67 8.59 17.36
CA ALA A 77 7.95 8.81 16.69
C ALA A 77 8.91 7.62 16.88
N MET A 78 8.93 7.00 18.06
CA MET A 78 9.76 5.79 18.29
C MET A 78 9.22 4.59 17.53
N GLU A 79 7.89 4.41 17.46
CA GLU A 79 7.27 3.35 16.65
C GLU A 79 7.56 3.54 15.16
N LEU A 80 7.57 4.79 14.69
CA LEU A 80 7.91 5.15 13.32
C LEU A 80 9.36 4.79 13.00
N VAL A 81 10.31 5.08 13.88
CA VAL A 81 11.73 4.67 13.72
C VAL A 81 11.82 3.15 13.56
N VAL A 82 11.26 2.38 14.49
CA VAL A 82 11.29 0.91 14.45
C VAL A 82 10.64 0.36 13.18
N HIS A 83 9.53 0.96 12.74
CA HIS A 83 8.86 0.57 11.51
C HIS A 83 9.74 0.82 10.28
N LEU A 84 10.36 2.01 10.17
CA LEU A 84 11.24 2.34 9.05
C LEU A 84 12.46 1.40 9.00
N GLU A 85 13.10 1.13 10.14
CA GLU A 85 14.24 0.21 10.24
C GLU A 85 13.85 -1.20 9.79
N SER A 86 12.74 -1.73 10.31
CA SER A 86 12.29 -3.09 10.00
C SER A 86 11.74 -3.25 8.57
N THR A 87 11.09 -2.23 8.01
CA THR A 87 10.49 -2.30 6.66
C THR A 87 11.54 -2.16 5.57
N PHE A 88 12.55 -1.32 5.79
CA PHE A 88 13.52 -0.96 4.76
C PHE A 88 14.93 -1.55 4.98
N ASP A 89 15.11 -2.33 6.05
CA ASP A 89 16.39 -2.94 6.46
C ASP A 89 17.49 -1.86 6.59
N VAL A 90 17.18 -0.81 7.35
CA VAL A 90 18.08 0.32 7.61
C VAL A 90 18.35 0.48 9.10
N VAL A 91 19.44 1.14 9.43
CA VAL A 91 19.80 1.52 10.81
C VAL A 91 19.76 3.04 10.93
N ILE A 92 18.88 3.55 11.79
CA ILE A 92 18.64 4.98 12.00
C ILE A 92 19.29 5.38 13.34
N THR A 93 20.42 6.08 13.29
CA THR A 93 21.16 6.46 14.51
C THR A 93 21.77 7.85 14.42
N GLY A 94 22.18 8.41 15.56
CA GLY A 94 22.92 9.67 15.62
C GLY A 94 22.21 10.82 14.89
N PRO A 95 22.81 11.42 13.84
CA PRO A 95 22.20 12.54 13.10
C PRO A 95 20.92 12.16 12.37
N ASP A 96 20.71 10.87 12.08
CA ASP A 96 19.49 10.40 11.40
C ASP A 96 18.25 10.47 12.31
N LEU A 97 18.44 10.46 13.64
CA LEU A 97 17.36 10.65 14.62
C LEU A 97 16.92 12.12 14.78
N ALA A 98 17.51 13.04 14.01
CA ALA A 98 17.07 14.43 14.01
C ALA A 98 15.60 14.53 13.58
N LEU A 99 14.80 15.28 14.34
CA LEU A 99 13.36 15.46 14.11
C LEU A 99 13.05 15.91 12.67
N ASP A 100 13.94 16.68 12.06
CA ASP A 100 13.83 17.14 10.66
C ASP A 100 13.61 15.98 9.67
N ASN A 101 14.26 14.82 9.89
CA ASN A 101 14.11 13.64 9.04
C ASN A 101 12.75 12.95 9.17
N PHE A 102 11.96 13.28 10.19
CA PHE A 102 10.64 12.67 10.45
C PHE A 102 9.48 13.63 10.25
N ARG A 103 9.75 14.92 9.97
CA ARG A 103 8.70 15.94 9.85
C ARG A 103 7.71 15.63 8.74
N THR A 104 8.22 15.18 7.60
CA THR A 104 7.42 14.96 6.39
C THR A 104 7.74 13.59 5.80
N VAL A 105 6.83 13.06 4.98
CA VAL A 105 7.06 11.80 4.25
C VAL A 105 8.24 11.93 3.31
N ASN A 106 8.40 13.08 2.66
CA ASN A 106 9.54 13.35 1.78
C ASN A 106 10.88 13.30 2.54
N ALA A 107 10.95 13.87 3.75
CA ALA A 107 12.15 13.82 4.58
C ALA A 107 12.50 12.38 5.00
N MET A 108 11.49 11.61 5.43
CA MET A 108 11.67 10.19 5.78
C MET A 108 12.14 9.37 4.58
N THR A 109 11.54 9.62 3.42
CA THR A 109 11.88 8.95 2.16
C THR A 109 13.33 9.22 1.78
N ALA A 110 13.75 10.48 1.80
CA ALA A 110 15.12 10.87 1.49
C ALA A 110 16.14 10.25 2.47
N MET A 111 15.80 10.20 3.76
CA MET A 111 16.63 9.54 4.77
C MET A 111 16.80 8.04 4.47
N VAL A 112 15.70 7.31 4.26
CA VAL A 112 15.73 5.87 3.98
C VAL A 112 16.56 5.57 2.72
N LEU A 113 16.35 6.33 1.63
CA LEU A 113 17.11 6.15 0.40
C LEU A 113 18.61 6.38 0.60
N ARG A 114 18.98 7.41 1.37
CA ARG A 114 20.38 7.69 1.73
C ARG A 114 20.99 6.55 2.56
N LEU A 115 20.28 6.05 3.57
CA LEU A 115 20.78 4.99 4.44
C LEU A 115 20.97 3.66 3.70
N ARG A 116 20.12 3.36 2.72
CA ARG A 116 20.23 2.15 1.88
C ARG A 116 21.36 2.24 0.86
N GLY A 117 21.61 3.43 0.31
CA GLY A 117 22.76 3.66 -0.58
C GLY A 117 24.10 3.70 0.14
N ALA A 118 24.10 3.88 1.46
CA ALA A 118 25.30 3.94 2.29
C ALA A 118 25.67 2.60 2.97
N GLN A 119 24.90 1.53 2.76
CA GLN A 119 25.22 0.20 3.30
C GLN A 119 26.49 -0.34 2.60
N PRO A 120 27.53 -0.73 3.37
CA PRO A 120 28.79 -1.27 2.83
C PRO A 120 28.67 -2.68 2.26
#